data_AF-A0A968CB31-F1
#
_entry.id   AF-A0A968CB31-F1
#
_cell.length_a   1.000
_cell.length_b   1.000
_cell.length_c   1.000
_cell.angle_alpha   90.00
_cell.angle_beta   90.00
_cell.angle_gamma   90.00
#
_symmetry.space_group_name_H-M   'P 1'
#
loop_
_entity.id
_entity.type
_entity.pdbx_description
1 polymer ?
#
loop_
_entity_poly.entity_id
_entity_poly.type
_entity_poly.pdbx_seq_one_letter_code
_entity_poly.pdbx_strand_id
1 'polypeptide(L)'
;GQLRATQNLTRLAQYTCELFASLEAETGQATGFKQNGSLSVAGSQDRFEELKRGASMASCFGLEVEVIAPREARDLHPLIEVD
;
A
#
# COMPACT_ATOMS: atom_id res chain seq x y z
N GLY A 1 2.81 -1.86 0.36
CA GLY A 1 2.16 -1.47 -0.90
C GLY A 1 2.71 -2.24 -2.10
N GLN A 2 1.98 -2.19 -3.21
CA GLN A 2 2.31 -2.90 -4.46
C GLN A 2 3.29 -2.11 -5.37
N LEU A 3 3.50 -0.82 -5.12
CA LEU A 3 4.40 0.02 -5.91
C LEU A 3 5.82 -0.56 -5.98
N ARG A 4 6.40 -0.59 -7.17
CA ARG A 4 7.80 -0.94 -7.46
C ARG A 4 8.42 0.12 -8.37
N ALA A 5 9.74 0.05 -8.54
CA ALA A 5 10.52 1.02 -9.31
C ALA A 5 10.06 1.20 -10.77
N THR A 6 9.40 0.19 -11.35
CA THR A 6 8.88 0.24 -12.71
C THR A 6 7.42 -0.18 -12.77
N GLN A 7 6.71 0.24 -13.82
CA GLN A 7 5.31 -0.13 -14.03
C GLN A 7 5.13 -1.66 -14.14
N ASN A 8 6.03 -2.35 -14.84
CA ASN A 8 5.94 -3.81 -15.02
C ASN A 8 6.13 -4.57 -13.71
N LEU A 9 7.07 -4.14 -12.87
CA LEU A 9 7.24 -4.73 -11.54
C LEU A 9 6.04 -4.43 -10.63
N THR A 10 5.41 -3.27 -10.80
CA THR A 10 4.18 -2.92 -10.07
C THR A 10 3.00 -3.81 -10.49
N ARG A 11 2.82 -4.04 -11.81
CA ARG A 11 1.82 -5.00 -12.32
C ARG A 11 2.06 -6.41 -11.81
N LEU A 12 3.31 -6.87 -11.77
CA LEU A 12 3.63 -8.19 -11.22
C LEU A 12 3.26 -8.28 -9.74
N ALA A 13 3.51 -7.23 -8.96
CA ALA A 13 3.12 -7.18 -7.55
C ALA A 13 1.59 -7.16 -7.36
N GLN A 14 0.84 -6.45 -8.21
CA GLN A 14 -0.63 -6.49 -8.20
C GLN A 14 -1.13 -7.92 -8.47
N TYR A 15 -0.65 -8.56 -9.53
CA TYR A 15 -0.98 -9.94 -9.88
C TYR A 15 -0.68 -10.93 -8.74
N THR A 16 0.49 -10.81 -8.08
CA THR A 16 0.82 -11.67 -6.94
C THR A 16 -0.16 -11.50 -5.78
N CYS A 17 -0.62 -10.27 -5.50
CA CYS A 17 -1.64 -10.05 -4.48
C CYS A 17 -2.98 -10.70 -4.85
N GLU A 18 -3.40 -10.57 -6.11
CA GLU A 18 -4.64 -11.18 -6.62
C GLU A 18 -4.58 -12.71 -6.55
N LEU A 19 -3.44 -13.30 -6.97
CA LEU A 19 -3.21 -14.73 -6.91
C LEU A 19 -3.29 -15.26 -5.47
N PHE A 20 -2.61 -14.61 -4.52
CA PHE A 20 -2.70 -15.07 -3.12
C PHE A 20 -4.10 -14.95 -2.52
N ALA A 21 -4.93 -14.03 -3.03
CA ALA A 21 -6.32 -13.92 -2.64
C ALA A 21 -7.21 -15.01 -3.26
N SER A 22 -6.90 -15.52 -4.47
CA SER A 22 -7.69 -16.57 -5.14
C SER A 22 -7.28 -18.00 -4.76
N LEU A 23 -6.03 -18.22 -4.37
CA LEU A 23 -5.45 -19.55 -4.20
C LEU A 23 -6.17 -20.45 -3.20
N GLU A 24 -6.71 -19.89 -2.11
CA GLU A 24 -7.48 -20.69 -1.14
C GLU A 24 -8.76 -21.25 -1.77
N ALA A 25 -9.45 -20.46 -2.60
CA ALA A 25 -10.65 -20.90 -3.30
C ALA A 25 -10.33 -21.95 -4.38
N GLU A 26 -9.18 -21.83 -5.04
CA GLU A 26 -8.75 -22.77 -6.10
C GLU A 26 -8.25 -24.10 -5.55
N THR A 27 -7.53 -24.08 -4.42
CA THR A 27 -6.81 -25.26 -3.90
C THR A 27 -7.46 -25.89 -2.68
N GLY A 28 -8.38 -25.19 -2.01
CA GLY A 28 -8.92 -25.57 -0.70
C GLY A 28 -7.90 -25.46 0.45
N GLN A 29 -6.69 -24.95 0.18
CA GLN A 29 -5.63 -24.78 1.17
C GLN A 29 -5.55 -23.32 1.59
N ALA A 30 -5.68 -23.07 2.89
CA ALA A 30 -5.56 -21.72 3.44
C ALA A 30 -4.18 -21.11 3.16
N THR A 31 -4.15 -19.91 2.60
CA THR A 31 -2.91 -19.14 2.31
C THR A 31 -2.48 -18.28 3.50
N GLY A 32 -3.43 -17.95 4.38
CA GLY A 32 -3.22 -16.99 5.47
C GLY A 32 -3.02 -15.54 5.00
N PHE A 33 -3.23 -15.27 3.71
CA PHE A 33 -3.04 -13.94 3.12
C PHE A 33 -4.15 -12.98 3.58
N LYS A 34 -3.76 -11.79 4.06
CA LYS A 34 -4.68 -10.74 4.51
C LYS A 34 -4.38 -9.43 3.81
N GLN A 35 -5.38 -8.84 3.17
CA GLN A 35 -5.28 -7.55 2.49
C GLN A 35 -5.82 -6.43 3.37
N ASN A 36 -5.07 -6.06 4.40
CA ASN A 36 -5.42 -4.96 5.33
C ASN A 36 -4.85 -3.58 4.90
N GLY A 37 -4.40 -3.46 3.65
CA GLY A 37 -3.79 -2.24 3.12
C GLY A 37 -2.37 -1.99 3.61
N SER A 38 -1.85 -0.79 3.35
CA SER A 38 -0.55 -0.36 3.90
C SER A 38 -0.53 1.15 4.10
N LEU A 39 -0.04 1.58 5.27
CA LEU A 39 0.15 2.98 5.62
C LEU A 39 1.65 3.31 5.70
N SER A 40 2.07 4.40 5.05
CA SER A 40 3.44 4.90 5.12
C SER A 40 3.45 6.26 5.82
N VAL A 41 4.28 6.40 6.86
CA VAL A 41 4.37 7.62 7.68
C VAL A 41 5.68 8.34 7.40
N ALA A 42 5.66 9.67 7.45
CA ALA A 42 6.84 10.52 7.35
C ALA A 42 7.08 11.26 8.67
N GLY A 43 8.27 11.10 9.24
CA GLY A 43 8.71 11.86 10.43
C GLY A 43 9.42 13.18 10.13
N SER A 44 9.55 13.54 8.85
CA SER A 44 10.14 14.80 8.39
C SER A 44 9.46 15.28 7.11
N GLN A 45 9.60 16.58 6.83
CA GLN A 45 9.05 17.18 5.61
C GLN A 45 9.67 16.58 4.34
N ASP A 46 10.98 16.38 4.31
CA ASP A 46 11.69 15.78 3.16
C ASP A 46 11.17 14.36 2.86
N ARG A 47 10.93 13.57 3.92
CA ARG A 47 10.35 12.22 3.77
C ARG A 47 8.92 12.29 3.26
N PHE A 48 8.15 13.28 3.70
CA PHE A 48 6.78 13.46 3.23
C PHE A 48 6.72 13.80 1.73
N GLU A 49 7.63 14.66 1.26
CA GLU A 49 7.73 14.97 -0.17
C GLU A 49 8.12 13.76 -1.02
N GLU A 50 9.02 12.92 -0.51
CA GLU A 50 9.36 11.65 -1.16
C GLU A 50 8.15 10.72 -1.26
N LEU A 51 7.41 10.54 -0.16
CA LEU A 51 6.19 9.73 -0.16
C LEU A 51 5.13 10.28 -1.12
N LYS A 52 4.97 11.61 -1.18
CA LYS A 52 4.07 12.27 -2.15
C LYS A 52 4.45 11.95 -3.60
N ARG A 53 5.74 12.02 -3.96
CA ARG A 53 6.22 11.62 -5.29
C ARG A 53 5.91 10.15 -5.58
N GLY A 54 6.12 9.28 -4.58
CA GLY A 54 5.76 7.87 -4.65
C GLY A 54 4.25 7.65 -4.88
N ALA A 55 3.39 8.40 -4.18
CA ALA A 55 1.94 8.35 -4.34
C ALA A 55 1.52 8.79 -5.75
N SER A 56 2.10 9.86 -6.29
CA SER A 56 1.86 10.27 -7.68
C SER A 56 2.26 9.17 -8.68
N MET A 57 3.41 8.52 -8.47
CA MET A 57 3.84 7.40 -9.33
C MET A 57 2.89 6.20 -9.23
N ALA A 58 2.46 5.84 -8.01
CA ALA A 58 1.50 4.78 -7.78
C ALA A 58 0.17 5.04 -8.49
N SER A 59 -0.35 6.26 -8.39
CA SER A 59 -1.56 6.68 -9.10
C SER A 59 -1.41 6.55 -10.63
N CYS A 60 -0.27 6.99 -11.19
CA CYS A 60 0.04 6.79 -12.62
C CYS A 60 0.10 5.32 -13.04
N PHE A 61 0.43 4.41 -12.11
CA PHE A 61 0.45 2.97 -12.36
C PHE A 61 -0.89 2.29 -12.08
N GLY A 62 -1.94 3.06 -11.78
CA GLY A 62 -3.29 2.55 -11.53
C GLY A 62 -3.48 1.96 -10.13
N LEU A 63 -2.58 2.24 -9.19
CA LEU A 63 -2.76 1.86 -7.79
C LEU A 63 -3.66 2.86 -7.09
N GLU A 64 -4.59 2.35 -6.29
CA GLU A 64 -5.33 3.16 -5.32
C GLU A 64 -4.37 3.62 -4.20
N VAL A 65 -4.23 4.93 -4.08
CA VAL A 65 -3.33 5.56 -3.11
C VAL A 65 -3.89 6.93 -2.74
N GLU A 66 -3.82 7.24 -1.45
CA GLU A 66 -4.29 8.51 -0.90
C GLU A 66 -3.18 9.14 -0.04
N VAL A 67 -3.02 10.45 -0.18
CA VAL A 67 -2.18 11.23 0.71
C VAL A 67 -3.06 11.85 1.78
N ILE A 68 -2.98 11.29 2.99
CA ILE A 68 -3.83 11.67 4.12
C ILE A 68 -3.09 12.57 5.12
N ALA A 69 -3.83 13.30 5.92
CA ALA A 69 -3.34 14.07 7.05
C ALA A 69 -2.95 13.18 8.24
N PRO A 70 -2.08 13.65 9.15
CA PRO A 70 -1.69 12.88 10.34
C PRO A 70 -2.88 12.40 11.19
N ARG A 71 -3.93 13.22 11.33
CA ARG A 71 -5.13 12.84 12.09
C ARG A 71 -5.85 11.64 11.48
N GLU A 72 -5.98 11.60 10.16
CA GLU A 72 -6.61 10.48 9.43
C GLU A 72 -5.77 9.20 9.57
N ALA A 73 -4.44 9.31 9.62
CA ALA A 73 -3.56 8.18 9.89
C ALA A 73 -3.82 7.56 11.28
N ARG A 74 -4.10 8.38 12.30
CA ARG A 74 -4.48 7.91 13.63
C ARG A 74 -5.87 7.25 13.63
N ASP A 75 -6.80 7.76 12.84
CA ASP A 75 -8.14 7.16 12.69
C ASP A 75 -8.05 5.77 12.05
N LEU A 76 -7.12 5.56 11.10
CA LEU A 76 -6.82 4.26 10.51
C LEU A 76 -6.05 3.33 11.45
N HIS A 77 -5.11 3.87 12.21
CA HIS A 77 -4.31 3.10 13.17
C HIS A 77 -4.14 3.85 14.50
N PRO A 78 -4.95 3.50 15.54
CA PRO A 78 -4.99 4.24 16.81
C PRO A 78 -3.71 4.26 17.63
N LEU A 79 -2.73 3.43 17.29
CA LEU A 79 -1.43 3.36 17.97
C LEU A 79 -0.42 4.39 17.43
N ILE A 80 -0.79 5.16 16.40
CA ILE A 80 0.08 6.19 15.83
C ILE A 80 0.02 7.45 16.69
N GLU A 81 1.19 7.92 17.13
CA GLU A 81 1.38 9.24 17.73
C GLU A 81 1.61 10.28 16.64
N VAL A 82 0.95 11.44 16.77
CA VAL A 82 0.91 12.49 15.73
C VAL A 82 1.26 13.89 16.28
N ASP A 83 1.74 13.93 17.53
CA ASP A 83 2.09 15.15 18.27
C ASP A 83 3.60 15.48 18.17
#